data_AF-A0A534WW21-F1
#
_entry.id   AF-A0A534WW21-F1
#
_cell.length_a   1.000
_cell.length_b   1.000
_cell.length_c   1.000
_cell.angle_alpha   90.00
_cell.angle_beta   90.00
_cell.angle_gamma   90.00
#
_symmetry.space_group_name_H-M   'P 1'
#
loop_
_entity.id
_entity.type
_entity.pdbx_description
1 polymer ?
#
loop_
_entity_poly.entity_id
_entity_poly.type
_entity_poly.pdbx_seq_one_letter_code
_entity_poly.pdbx_strand_id
1 'polypeptide(L)'
;MTTELEVGLYIFMLAGFLGYHIITRVPPLLHTPLMSATNAIAAISLVGSLVVAGSDYSGVPHGWVCTLLGLAAVTCSSTNAVGGFLITDRMLRMFRTAEERARGTRRPVELQAFGFVLAVVGVVVAILFATKPAGMAMGEYLHEHVAPEALRYCYILSAAMFVLGLKGLSSPRWARRGMSLAAFGMFVAVVGTLFHPHIVTYRWIGLGFALGAVVGGTMGLRIPMTAVPQRTAMSHSLGALAACLVGVSEYFRYQGALSRVTLTALDFEVVVGGLTFTGSLIAAAKLQELLRGRPITYRGQNIMSLSLLSIIVASGVYLVVTQAATAFFYVMVGMSLVFGLLLVIPIGAADMPVVIALLNSYGGLADAAMGFVLMNKIQIITGSLDGTSGFLLALLMCRAMNRSAVNVLFGAFGRVSEEEAAAAAEAKGIVRSIAPEETAVLFETAHNIVVVPGYGMAVAQAQHAVAELGNILKERGVDVKYAIHPVAGRMPGHMNVLLAEANVPYEQLHEMEAINPFFPEADIVLVVGANDVTNPAAKHNKSSPLFGMPILEVERAKSIIVMKRSMRPGFAGVDNDLYYNEKCMMLFGDAKASITKLISEMKSLL
;
A
#
# COMPACT_ATOMS: atom_id res chain seq x y z
N MET A 1 -6.60 35.58 -2.38
CA MET A 1 -7.16 34.21 -2.29
C MET A 1 -8.67 34.32 -2.47
N THR A 2 -9.27 33.47 -3.29
CA THR A 2 -10.73 33.32 -3.30
C THR A 2 -11.18 32.59 -2.02
N THR A 3 -12.39 32.85 -1.55
CA THR A 3 -12.97 32.19 -0.35
C THR A 3 -12.93 30.67 -0.48
N GLU A 4 -13.09 30.14 -1.70
CA GLU A 4 -13.05 28.70 -1.94
C GLU A 4 -11.65 28.09 -1.76
N LEU A 5 -10.59 28.79 -2.16
CA LEU A 5 -9.22 28.32 -1.97
C LEU A 5 -8.85 28.28 -0.48
N GLU A 6 -9.30 29.29 0.28
CA GLU A 6 -9.13 29.34 1.73
C GLU A 6 -9.80 28.14 2.41
N VAL A 7 -11.06 27.87 2.06
CA VAL A 7 -11.79 26.69 2.55
C VAL A 7 -11.06 25.39 2.15
N GLY A 8 -10.56 25.29 0.93
CA GLY A 8 -9.77 24.14 0.48
C GLY A 8 -8.52 23.90 1.33
N LEU A 9 -7.80 24.97 1.71
CA LEU A 9 -6.62 24.88 2.57
C LEU A 9 -6.98 24.43 4.00
N TYR A 10 -8.05 24.96 4.59
CA TYR A 10 -8.54 24.48 5.89
C TYR A 10 -8.88 23.00 5.84
N ILE A 11 -9.60 22.57 4.80
CA ILE A 11 -9.96 21.17 4.59
C ILE A 11 -8.70 20.30 4.46
N PHE A 12 -7.74 20.72 3.64
CA PHE A 12 -6.48 20.00 3.44
C PHE A 12 -5.72 19.79 4.76
N MET A 13 -5.56 20.86 5.56
CA MET A 13 -4.86 20.81 6.85
C MET A 13 -5.59 19.91 7.87
N LEU A 14 -6.91 20.09 8.03
CA LEU A 14 -7.71 19.33 8.99
C LEU A 14 -7.79 17.84 8.61
N ALA A 15 -7.94 17.53 7.32
CA ALA A 15 -7.94 16.16 6.83
C ALA A 15 -6.58 15.47 7.07
N GLY A 16 -5.47 16.19 6.89
CA GLY A 16 -4.13 15.65 7.15
C GLY A 16 -3.95 15.31 8.64
N PHE A 17 -4.35 16.22 9.52
CA PHE A 17 -4.29 15.99 10.98
C PHE A 17 -5.18 14.83 11.43
N LEU A 18 -6.38 14.73 10.85
CA LEU A 18 -7.29 13.60 11.07
C LEU A 18 -6.66 12.28 10.60
N GLY A 19 -6.01 12.27 9.43
CA GLY A 19 -5.27 11.13 8.91
C GLY A 19 -4.19 10.68 9.89
N TYR A 20 -3.38 11.61 10.40
CA TYR A 20 -2.36 11.31 11.40
C TYR A 20 -2.92 10.56 12.61
N HIS A 21 -4.03 11.03 13.18
CA HIS A 21 -4.63 10.40 14.35
C HIS A 21 -5.30 9.05 14.08
N ILE A 22 -5.84 8.83 12.88
CA ILE A 22 -6.46 7.56 12.51
C ILE A 22 -5.38 6.49 12.27
N ILE A 23 -4.35 6.85 11.50
CA ILE A 23 -3.35 5.89 11.03
C ILE A 23 -2.39 5.45 12.13
N THR A 24 -2.02 6.34 13.05
CA THR A 24 -1.18 6.01 14.22
C THR A 24 -1.81 4.98 15.16
N ARG A 25 -3.14 4.76 15.07
CA ARG A 25 -3.88 3.77 15.88
C ARG A 25 -4.09 2.45 15.17
N VAL A 26 -3.62 2.29 13.93
CA VAL A 26 -3.75 1.03 13.19
C VAL A 26 -2.68 0.07 13.67
N PRO A 27 -3.04 -1.14 14.15
CA PRO A 27 -2.06 -2.11 14.60
C PRO A 27 -1.19 -2.60 13.43
N PRO A 28 0.10 -2.94 13.66
CA PRO A 28 1.00 -3.43 12.62
C PRO A 28 0.47 -4.59 11.78
N LEU A 29 -0.31 -5.47 12.40
CA LEU A 29 -0.99 -6.58 11.72
C LEU A 29 -1.92 -6.15 10.57
N LEU A 30 -2.41 -4.90 10.59
CA LEU A 30 -3.29 -4.33 9.57
C LEU A 30 -2.57 -3.32 8.66
N HIS A 31 -1.26 -3.15 8.74
CA HIS A 31 -0.54 -2.21 7.87
C HIS A 31 -0.61 -2.57 6.37
N THR A 32 -0.52 -3.86 6.00
CA THR A 32 -0.72 -4.27 4.59
C THR A 32 -2.16 -3.98 4.13
N PRO A 33 -3.22 -4.41 4.86
CA PRO A 33 -4.59 -4.01 4.55
C PRO A 33 -4.79 -2.49 4.49
N LEU A 34 -4.16 -1.73 5.39
CA LEU A 34 -4.24 -0.27 5.40
C LEU A 34 -3.65 0.34 4.13
N MET A 35 -2.45 -0.08 3.71
CA MET A 35 -1.82 0.43 2.48
C MET A 35 -2.70 0.14 1.26
N SER A 36 -3.30 -1.04 1.19
CA SER A 36 -4.22 -1.39 0.12
C SER A 36 -5.55 -0.61 0.20
N ALA A 37 -6.08 -0.39 1.41
CA ALA A 37 -7.29 0.38 1.64
C ALA A 37 -7.11 1.85 1.24
N THR A 38 -5.99 2.46 1.64
CA THR A 38 -5.69 3.87 1.35
C THR A 38 -5.51 4.07 -0.14
N ASN A 39 -4.85 3.14 -0.83
CA ASN A 39 -4.79 3.14 -2.29
C ASN A 39 -6.17 2.96 -2.97
N ALA A 40 -7.03 2.08 -2.44
CA ALA A 40 -8.38 1.92 -2.96
C ALA A 40 -9.21 3.22 -2.80
N ILE A 41 -9.00 3.96 -1.71
CA ILE A 41 -9.61 5.27 -1.47
C ILE A 41 -8.98 6.35 -2.36
N ALA A 42 -7.67 6.32 -2.60
CA ALA A 42 -6.96 7.22 -3.52
C ALA A 42 -7.45 7.09 -4.97
N ALA A 43 -8.10 5.98 -5.32
CA ALA A 43 -8.83 5.88 -6.59
C ALA A 43 -10.01 6.88 -6.71
N ILE A 44 -10.21 7.79 -5.75
CA ILE A 44 -11.09 8.96 -5.83
C ILE A 44 -10.70 9.93 -6.96
N SER A 45 -9.49 9.82 -7.52
CA SER A 45 -9.13 10.39 -8.83
C SER A 45 -10.13 10.01 -9.93
N LEU A 46 -10.87 8.92 -9.76
CA LEU A 46 -11.99 8.54 -10.63
C LEU A 46 -13.01 9.68 -10.76
N VAL A 47 -13.32 10.39 -9.68
CA VAL A 47 -14.26 11.52 -9.71
C VAL A 47 -13.82 12.60 -10.69
N GLY A 48 -12.57 13.06 -10.61
CA GLY A 48 -12.01 14.02 -11.56
C GLY A 48 -11.93 13.46 -12.98
N SER A 49 -11.54 12.19 -13.11
CA SER A 49 -11.49 11.49 -14.39
C SER A 49 -12.85 11.43 -15.09
N LEU A 50 -13.94 11.22 -14.35
CA LEU A 50 -15.31 11.21 -14.87
C LEU A 50 -15.71 12.59 -15.41
N VAL A 51 -15.40 13.65 -14.67
CA VAL A 51 -15.69 15.03 -15.10
C VAL A 51 -14.95 15.37 -16.38
N VAL A 52 -13.67 15.01 -16.48
CA VAL A 52 -12.85 15.20 -17.68
C VAL A 52 -13.40 14.36 -18.84
N ALA A 53 -13.58 13.05 -18.67
CA ALA A 53 -14.07 12.16 -19.74
C ALA A 53 -15.47 12.51 -20.26
N GLY A 54 -16.30 13.11 -19.41
CA GLY A 54 -17.67 13.48 -19.72
C GLY A 54 -17.85 14.90 -20.26
N SER A 55 -16.82 15.76 -20.20
CA SER A 55 -16.89 17.17 -20.58
C SER A 55 -17.09 17.39 -22.08
N ASP A 56 -17.71 18.52 -22.44
CA ASP A 56 -17.76 18.97 -23.83
C ASP A 56 -16.43 19.63 -24.21
N TYR A 57 -15.85 19.15 -25.30
CA TYR A 57 -14.60 19.65 -25.88
C TYR A 57 -14.79 20.17 -27.31
N SER A 58 -16.04 20.33 -27.77
CA SER A 58 -16.36 20.83 -29.11
C SER A 58 -15.72 22.19 -29.44
N GLY A 59 -15.60 23.07 -28.44
CA GLY A 59 -14.97 24.39 -28.55
C GLY A 59 -13.45 24.42 -28.30
N VAL A 60 -12.82 23.27 -28.00
CA VAL A 60 -11.38 23.20 -27.69
C VAL A 60 -10.62 22.70 -28.92
N PRO A 61 -9.59 23.43 -29.41
CA PRO A 61 -8.74 22.95 -30.50
C PRO A 61 -8.14 21.58 -30.16
N HIS A 62 -8.30 20.58 -31.04
CA HIS A 62 -7.92 19.19 -30.79
C HIS A 62 -8.51 18.57 -29.50
N GLY A 63 -9.73 18.96 -29.12
CA GLY A 63 -10.44 18.46 -27.92
C GLY A 63 -10.63 16.94 -27.84
N TRP A 64 -10.44 16.21 -28.95
CA TRP A 64 -10.36 14.75 -28.96
C TRP A 64 -9.22 14.21 -28.07
N VAL A 65 -8.14 14.99 -27.88
CA VAL A 65 -7.02 14.64 -26.99
C VAL A 65 -7.51 14.61 -25.53
N CYS A 66 -8.23 15.64 -25.07
CA CYS A 66 -8.82 15.66 -23.72
C CYS A 66 -9.78 14.48 -23.50
N THR A 67 -10.56 14.12 -24.52
CA THR A 67 -11.45 12.96 -24.47
C THR A 67 -10.68 11.66 -24.29
N LEU A 68 -9.56 11.49 -25.01
CA LEU A 68 -8.70 10.30 -24.90
C LEU A 68 -7.99 10.24 -23.54
N LEU A 69 -7.47 11.37 -23.06
CA LEU A 69 -6.85 11.48 -21.74
C LEU A 69 -7.86 11.14 -20.64
N GLY A 70 -9.08 11.67 -20.74
CA GLY A 70 -10.18 11.36 -19.82
C GLY A 70 -10.56 9.88 -19.84
N LEU A 71 -10.70 9.27 -21.03
CA LEU A 71 -10.96 7.82 -21.16
C LEU A 71 -9.86 6.98 -20.49
N ALA A 72 -8.59 7.33 -20.72
CA ALA A 72 -7.45 6.65 -20.11
C ALA A 72 -7.44 6.84 -18.58
N ALA A 73 -7.68 8.06 -18.09
CA ALA A 73 -7.76 8.37 -16.67
C ALA A 73 -8.89 7.57 -15.98
N VAL A 74 -10.10 7.52 -16.56
CA VAL A 74 -11.21 6.71 -16.04
C VAL A 74 -10.82 5.23 -16.00
N THR A 75 -10.16 4.72 -17.04
CA THR A 75 -9.71 3.32 -17.10
C THR A 75 -8.71 3.02 -15.98
N CYS A 76 -7.72 3.89 -15.79
CA CYS A 76 -6.69 3.77 -14.76
C CYS A 76 -7.28 3.84 -13.35
N SER A 77 -8.07 4.87 -13.03
CA SER A 77 -8.70 5.01 -11.71
C SER A 77 -9.71 3.90 -11.44
N SER A 78 -10.50 3.46 -12.43
CA SER A 78 -11.44 2.34 -12.24
C SER A 78 -10.71 1.01 -11.99
N THR A 79 -9.58 0.79 -12.66
CA THR A 79 -8.70 -0.36 -12.39
C THR A 79 -8.20 -0.33 -10.96
N ASN A 80 -7.74 0.85 -10.49
CA ASN A 80 -7.26 1.02 -9.13
C ASN A 80 -8.38 0.82 -8.09
N ALA A 81 -9.54 1.44 -8.29
CA ALA A 81 -10.69 1.35 -7.39
C ALA A 81 -11.16 -0.10 -7.25
N VAL A 82 -11.58 -0.73 -8.36
CA VAL A 82 -12.16 -2.08 -8.34
C VAL A 82 -11.13 -3.09 -7.82
N GLY A 83 -9.90 -3.02 -8.31
CA GLY A 83 -8.83 -3.89 -7.83
C GLY A 83 -8.58 -3.70 -6.33
N GLY A 84 -8.34 -2.46 -5.92
CA GLY A 84 -8.00 -2.08 -4.55
C GLY A 84 -9.03 -2.55 -3.53
N PHE A 85 -10.32 -2.25 -3.73
CA PHE A 85 -11.37 -2.68 -2.82
C PHE A 85 -11.48 -4.22 -2.75
N LEU A 86 -11.38 -4.92 -3.89
CA LEU A 86 -11.47 -6.39 -3.92
C LEU A 86 -10.33 -7.08 -3.17
N ILE A 87 -9.09 -6.62 -3.34
CA ILE A 87 -7.98 -7.24 -2.60
C ILE A 87 -7.97 -6.87 -1.14
N THR A 88 -8.35 -5.64 -0.81
CA THR A 88 -8.46 -5.23 0.59
C THR A 88 -9.49 -6.10 1.30
N ASP A 89 -10.65 -6.33 0.68
CA ASP A 89 -11.65 -7.24 1.23
C ASP A 89 -11.14 -8.69 1.31
N ARG A 90 -10.48 -9.23 0.26
CA ARG A 90 -9.87 -10.56 0.33
C ARG A 90 -8.88 -10.67 1.49
N MET A 91 -8.04 -9.66 1.71
CA MET A 91 -7.10 -9.65 2.82
C MET A 91 -7.84 -9.64 4.17
N LEU A 92 -8.82 -8.76 4.34
CA LEU A 92 -9.62 -8.64 5.56
C LEU A 92 -10.56 -9.83 5.84
N ARG A 93 -10.84 -10.67 4.84
CA ARG A 93 -11.55 -11.95 5.04
C ARG A 93 -10.69 -13.01 5.69
N MET A 94 -9.38 -12.95 5.54
CA MET A 94 -8.45 -13.85 6.22
C MET A 94 -8.47 -13.56 7.73
N PHE A 95 -8.66 -12.27 8.07
CA PHE A 95 -9.18 -11.60 9.28
C PHE A 95 -10.08 -12.35 10.30
N ARG A 96 -10.68 -13.50 9.96
CA ARG A 96 -11.84 -14.06 10.67
C ARG A 96 -11.43 -14.86 11.91
N THR A 97 -12.10 -14.60 13.03
CA THR A 97 -12.09 -15.49 14.20
C THR A 97 -12.90 -16.77 13.92
N ALA A 98 -12.62 -17.84 14.68
CA ALA A 98 -13.32 -19.12 14.55
C ALA A 98 -14.85 -18.99 14.76
N GLU A 99 -15.29 -18.14 15.71
CA GLU A 99 -16.72 -17.85 15.93
C GLU A 99 -17.39 -17.12 14.75
N GLU A 100 -16.68 -16.20 14.09
CA GLU A 100 -17.19 -15.52 12.88
C GLU A 100 -17.35 -16.48 11.70
N ARG A 101 -16.50 -17.52 11.62
CA ARG A 101 -16.65 -18.59 10.62
C ARG A 101 -17.85 -19.46 10.92
N ALA A 102 -18.08 -19.79 12.20
CA ALA A 102 -19.17 -20.67 12.64
C ALA A 102 -20.57 -20.02 12.54
N ARG A 103 -20.69 -18.70 12.73
CA ARG A 103 -22.00 -18.01 12.78
C ARG A 103 -22.70 -17.83 11.42
N GLY A 104 -22.04 -18.12 10.30
CA GLY A 104 -22.57 -17.83 8.97
C GLY A 104 -22.81 -16.34 8.74
N THR A 105 -22.86 -15.91 7.48
CA THR A 105 -23.04 -14.49 7.12
C THR A 105 -24.38 -13.95 7.63
N ARG A 106 -24.40 -13.28 8.80
CA ARG A 106 -25.47 -12.33 9.14
C ARG A 106 -25.51 -11.25 8.05
N ARG A 107 -26.73 -10.83 7.68
CA ARG A 107 -27.04 -9.89 6.57
C ARG A 107 -25.91 -8.88 6.35
N PRO A 108 -25.39 -8.72 5.12
CA PRO A 108 -24.25 -7.86 4.89
C PRO A 108 -24.63 -6.44 5.32
N VAL A 109 -23.78 -5.81 6.12
CA VAL A 109 -23.91 -4.41 6.56
C VAL A 109 -24.10 -3.49 5.34
N GLU A 110 -23.59 -3.90 4.18
CA GLU A 110 -23.80 -3.28 2.88
C GLU A 110 -25.28 -3.15 2.49
N LEU A 111 -26.13 -4.15 2.76
CA LEU A 111 -27.57 -4.06 2.47
C LEU A 111 -28.29 -3.07 3.40
N GLN A 112 -27.84 -2.96 4.65
CA GLN A 112 -28.41 -2.02 5.62
C GLN A 112 -27.94 -0.58 5.34
N ALA A 113 -26.67 -0.40 4.98
CA ALA A 113 -26.13 0.89 4.53
C ALA A 113 -26.77 1.34 3.22
N PHE A 114 -26.92 0.42 2.25
CA PHE A 114 -27.63 0.66 1.00
C PHE A 114 -29.11 0.99 1.24
N GLY A 115 -29.79 0.27 2.13
CA GLY A 115 -31.16 0.57 2.55
C GLY A 115 -31.29 1.92 3.25
N PHE A 116 -30.35 2.29 4.11
CA PHE A 116 -30.32 3.60 4.78
C PHE A 116 -30.09 4.74 3.78
N VAL A 117 -29.16 4.58 2.84
CA VAL A 117 -28.91 5.59 1.81
C VAL A 117 -30.07 5.69 0.84
N LEU A 118 -30.69 4.59 0.43
CA LEU A 118 -31.94 4.63 -0.34
C LEU A 118 -33.06 5.32 0.42
N ALA A 119 -33.17 5.11 1.74
CA ALA A 119 -34.15 5.80 2.57
C ALA A 119 -33.86 7.31 2.65
N VAL A 120 -32.60 7.71 2.85
CA VAL A 120 -32.18 9.12 2.88
C VAL A 120 -32.40 9.78 1.51
N VAL A 121 -31.99 9.13 0.42
CA VAL A 121 -32.23 9.59 -0.95
C VAL A 121 -33.74 9.69 -1.22
N GLY A 122 -34.52 8.70 -0.79
CA GLY A 122 -35.98 8.71 -0.92
C GLY A 122 -36.63 9.88 -0.15
N VAL A 123 -36.16 10.17 1.06
CA VAL A 123 -36.61 11.33 1.86
C VAL A 123 -36.23 12.64 1.18
N VAL A 124 -34.99 12.76 0.68
CA VAL A 124 -34.54 13.96 -0.04
C VAL A 124 -35.35 14.17 -1.32
N VAL A 125 -35.57 13.13 -2.11
CA VAL A 125 -36.41 13.20 -3.33
C VAL A 125 -37.86 13.57 -2.98
N ALA A 126 -38.41 13.04 -1.89
CA ALA A 126 -39.77 13.38 -1.43
C ALA A 126 -39.88 14.84 -0.98
N ILE A 127 -38.87 15.36 -0.27
CA ILE A 127 -38.80 16.78 0.14
C ILE A 127 -38.73 17.67 -1.11
N LEU A 128 -37.89 17.32 -2.09
CA LEU A 128 -37.72 18.08 -3.33
C LEU A 128 -38.96 18.06 -4.23
N PHE A 129 -39.69 16.94 -4.23
CA PHE A 129 -41.00 16.85 -4.89
C PHE A 129 -42.02 17.78 -4.23
N ALA A 130 -41.98 17.91 -2.90
CA ALA A 130 -42.89 18.77 -2.13
C ALA A 130 -42.55 20.27 -2.23
N THR A 131 -41.27 20.63 -2.40
CA THR A 131 -40.83 22.04 -2.49
C THR A 131 -40.75 22.59 -3.92
N LYS A 132 -41.13 21.78 -4.92
CA LYS A 132 -41.06 22.17 -6.33
C LYS A 132 -42.02 23.34 -6.62
N PRO A 133 -41.57 24.44 -7.24
CA PRO A 133 -42.43 25.52 -7.68
C PRO A 133 -43.37 25.06 -8.81
N ALA A 134 -44.64 25.49 -8.74
CA ALA A 134 -45.67 25.14 -9.71
C ALA A 134 -45.33 25.72 -11.09
N GLY A 135 -45.18 24.86 -12.11
CA GLY A 135 -44.97 25.26 -13.51
C GLY A 135 -43.67 24.78 -14.17
N MET A 136 -42.67 24.32 -13.41
CA MET A 136 -41.42 23.79 -13.96
C MET A 136 -41.53 22.29 -14.29
N ALA A 137 -40.89 21.78 -15.35
CA ALA A 137 -40.81 20.34 -15.57
C ALA A 137 -39.92 19.68 -14.50
N MET A 138 -40.25 18.47 -14.05
CA MET A 138 -39.49 17.78 -13.00
C MET A 138 -38.02 17.54 -13.43
N GLY A 139 -37.78 17.26 -14.71
CA GLY A 139 -36.43 17.07 -15.24
C GLY A 139 -35.56 18.32 -15.18
N GLU A 140 -36.11 19.49 -15.53
CA GLU A 140 -35.38 20.77 -15.47
C GLU A 140 -35.11 21.21 -14.03
N TYR A 141 -36.10 21.10 -13.13
CA TYR A 141 -35.91 21.42 -11.72
C TYR A 141 -34.88 20.51 -11.04
N LEU A 142 -34.90 19.21 -11.36
CA LEU A 142 -33.91 18.25 -10.85
C LEU A 142 -32.50 18.57 -11.37
N HIS A 143 -32.36 19.00 -12.61
CA HIS A 143 -31.05 19.28 -13.19
C HIS A 143 -30.46 20.61 -12.71
N GLU A 144 -31.26 21.67 -12.61
CA GLU A 144 -30.76 22.99 -12.18
C GLU A 144 -30.55 23.12 -10.67
N HIS A 145 -31.44 22.54 -9.85
CA HIS A 145 -31.45 22.81 -8.40
C HIS A 145 -31.07 21.60 -7.55
N VAL A 146 -31.42 20.40 -7.98
CA VAL A 146 -31.21 19.18 -7.18
C VAL A 146 -29.86 18.54 -7.45
N ALA A 147 -29.42 18.47 -8.70
CA ALA A 147 -28.15 17.82 -9.06
C ALA A 147 -26.92 18.44 -8.37
N PRO A 148 -26.77 19.78 -8.27
CA PRO A 148 -25.61 20.39 -7.60
C PRO A 148 -25.63 20.18 -6.08
N GLU A 149 -26.80 20.29 -5.44
CA GLU A 149 -26.95 20.07 -4.00
C GLU A 149 -26.81 18.59 -3.65
N ALA A 150 -27.41 17.69 -4.43
CA ALA A 150 -27.25 16.24 -4.29
C ALA A 150 -25.77 15.83 -4.41
N LEU A 151 -25.04 16.37 -5.40
CA LEU A 151 -23.60 16.15 -5.54
C LEU A 151 -22.82 16.55 -4.27
N ARG A 152 -23.11 17.74 -3.72
CA ARG A 152 -22.48 18.23 -2.49
C ARG A 152 -22.74 17.30 -1.31
N TYR A 153 -23.99 16.88 -1.10
CA TYR A 153 -24.34 15.95 -0.02
C TYR A 153 -23.76 14.56 -0.22
N CYS A 154 -23.72 14.05 -1.45
CA CYS A 154 -23.03 12.81 -1.78
C CYS A 154 -21.55 12.88 -1.40
N TYR A 155 -20.86 13.97 -1.72
CA TYR A 155 -19.46 14.15 -1.36
C TYR A 155 -19.22 14.24 0.15
N ILE A 156 -20.10 14.94 0.89
CA ILE A 156 -20.01 15.00 2.36
C ILE A 156 -20.21 13.60 2.96
N LEU A 157 -21.22 12.87 2.48
CA LEU A 157 -21.51 11.51 2.93
C LEU A 157 -20.32 10.59 2.63
N SER A 158 -19.80 10.61 1.41
CA SER A 158 -18.64 9.82 0.98
C SER A 158 -17.40 10.14 1.81
N ALA A 159 -17.11 11.42 2.07
CA ALA A 159 -15.99 11.83 2.91
C ALA A 159 -16.09 11.27 4.33
N ALA A 160 -17.27 11.36 4.95
CA ALA A 160 -17.52 10.76 6.26
C ALA A 160 -17.31 9.23 6.24
N MET A 161 -17.77 8.56 5.18
CA MET A 161 -17.63 7.11 5.01
C MET A 161 -16.19 6.67 4.79
N PHE A 162 -15.37 7.45 4.08
CA PHE A 162 -13.93 7.19 3.94
C PHE A 162 -13.20 7.32 5.28
N VAL A 163 -13.48 8.40 6.03
CA VAL A 163 -12.91 8.61 7.37
C VAL A 163 -13.28 7.47 8.32
N LEU A 164 -14.57 7.12 8.38
CA LEU A 164 -15.05 6.01 9.22
C LEU A 164 -14.52 4.65 8.74
N GLY A 165 -14.32 4.49 7.43
CA GLY A 165 -13.73 3.29 6.85
C GLY A 165 -12.29 3.09 7.27
N LEU A 166 -11.45 4.13 7.17
CA LEU A 166 -10.07 4.10 7.67
C LEU A 166 -10.01 3.91 9.20
N LYS A 167 -10.90 4.57 9.96
CA LYS A 167 -11.03 4.34 11.41
C LYS A 167 -11.41 2.90 11.75
N GLY A 168 -12.17 2.23 10.89
CA GLY A 168 -12.50 0.81 11.07
C GLY A 168 -11.26 -0.08 11.09
N LEU A 169 -10.19 0.30 10.38
CA LEU A 169 -8.91 -0.43 10.34
C LEU A 169 -8.10 -0.30 11.63
N SER A 170 -8.50 0.56 12.58
CA SER A 170 -7.85 0.61 13.90
C SER A 170 -8.11 -0.64 14.76
N SER A 171 -8.99 -1.55 14.33
CA SER A 171 -9.18 -2.82 15.01
C SER A 171 -9.53 -3.96 14.03
N PRO A 172 -9.00 -5.19 14.23
CA PRO A 172 -9.28 -6.32 13.35
C PRO A 172 -10.78 -6.65 13.25
N ARG A 173 -11.50 -6.49 14.37
CA ARG A 173 -12.94 -6.75 14.47
C ARG A 173 -13.78 -5.82 13.58
N TRP A 174 -13.39 -4.55 13.46
CA TRP A 174 -14.14 -3.55 12.68
C TRP A 174 -13.59 -3.33 11.27
N ALA A 175 -12.38 -3.82 10.97
CA ALA A 175 -11.67 -3.58 9.72
C ALA A 175 -12.52 -3.85 8.48
N ARG A 176 -13.22 -5.00 8.43
CA ARG A 176 -14.06 -5.37 7.28
C ARG A 176 -15.26 -4.45 7.10
N ARG A 177 -15.98 -4.15 8.18
CA ARG A 177 -17.14 -3.24 8.14
C ARG A 177 -16.71 -1.84 7.73
N GLY A 178 -15.57 -1.37 8.24
CA GLY A 178 -14.96 -0.12 7.80
C GLY A 178 -14.67 -0.12 6.31
N MET A 179 -14.09 -1.21 5.79
CA MET A 179 -13.78 -1.30 4.37
C MET A 179 -15.02 -1.32 3.47
N SER A 180 -16.07 -2.08 3.83
CA SER A 180 -17.35 -2.04 3.14
C SER A 180 -17.96 -0.63 3.15
N LEU A 181 -17.82 0.10 4.26
CA LEU A 181 -18.27 1.49 4.37
C LEU A 181 -17.50 2.42 3.42
N ALA A 182 -16.18 2.29 3.33
CA ALA A 182 -15.38 3.05 2.36
C ALA A 182 -15.74 2.70 0.90
N ALA A 183 -15.97 1.42 0.58
CA ALA A 183 -16.39 0.99 -0.76
C ALA A 183 -17.74 1.61 -1.16
N PHE A 184 -18.68 1.64 -0.22
CA PHE A 184 -19.95 2.31 -0.42
C PHE A 184 -19.77 3.84 -0.55
N GLY A 185 -18.87 4.45 0.22
CA GLY A 185 -18.51 5.86 0.07
C GLY A 185 -17.99 6.18 -1.34
N MET A 186 -17.14 5.32 -1.90
CA MET A 186 -16.68 5.43 -3.29
C MET A 186 -17.84 5.32 -4.28
N PHE A 187 -18.75 4.36 -4.09
CA PHE A 187 -19.94 4.22 -4.93
C PHE A 187 -20.81 5.48 -4.92
N VAL A 188 -21.09 6.05 -3.74
CA VAL A 188 -21.83 7.30 -3.60
C VAL A 188 -21.12 8.47 -4.29
N ALA A 189 -19.79 8.56 -4.18
CA ALA A 189 -19.02 9.62 -4.82
C ALA A 189 -19.10 9.51 -6.35
N VAL A 190 -18.89 8.31 -6.89
CA VAL A 190 -18.98 8.04 -8.34
C VAL A 190 -20.38 8.36 -8.87
N VAL A 191 -21.43 7.83 -8.23
CA VAL A 191 -22.82 8.07 -8.65
C VAL A 191 -23.18 9.55 -8.56
N GLY A 192 -22.81 10.23 -7.47
CA GLY A 192 -23.00 11.67 -7.34
C GLY A 192 -22.34 12.43 -8.48
N THR A 193 -21.09 12.07 -8.80
CA THR A 193 -20.31 12.71 -9.88
C THR A 193 -20.96 12.59 -11.25
N LEU A 194 -21.70 11.51 -11.53
CA LEU A 194 -22.40 11.37 -12.82
C LEU A 194 -23.46 12.46 -13.07
N PHE A 195 -23.90 13.15 -12.03
CA PHE A 195 -24.80 14.31 -12.10
C PHE A 195 -24.05 15.65 -12.17
N HIS A 196 -22.73 15.64 -12.29
CA HIS A 196 -21.94 16.86 -12.39
C HIS A 196 -22.33 17.67 -13.65
N PRO A 197 -22.62 18.98 -13.54
CA PRO A 197 -23.14 19.79 -14.66
C PRO A 197 -22.27 19.81 -15.91
N HIS A 198 -20.95 19.64 -15.75
CA HIS A 198 -20.02 19.56 -16.88
C HIS A 198 -20.08 18.25 -17.67
N ILE A 199 -20.71 17.19 -17.17
CA ILE A 199 -20.80 15.90 -17.86
C ILE A 199 -21.95 15.95 -18.88
N VAL A 200 -21.59 15.97 -20.16
CA VAL A 200 -22.54 15.95 -21.29
C VAL A 200 -22.60 14.59 -21.99
N THR A 201 -21.54 13.79 -21.90
CA THR A 201 -21.45 12.50 -22.62
C THR A 201 -21.01 11.38 -21.68
N TYR A 202 -21.85 10.33 -21.58
CA TYR A 202 -21.56 9.15 -20.75
C TYR A 202 -20.79 8.04 -21.48
N ARG A 203 -20.64 8.13 -22.81
CA ARG A 203 -20.06 7.07 -23.64
C ARG A 203 -18.64 6.70 -23.23
N TRP A 204 -17.77 7.71 -23.07
CA TRP A 204 -16.36 7.51 -22.74
C TRP A 204 -16.16 7.10 -21.27
N ILE A 205 -17.00 7.64 -20.38
CA ILE A 205 -17.10 7.22 -18.98
C ILE A 205 -17.41 5.72 -18.90
N GLY A 206 -18.49 5.27 -19.58
CA GLY A 206 -18.92 3.88 -19.54
C GLY A 206 -17.87 2.92 -20.10
N LEU A 207 -17.24 3.29 -21.22
CA LEU A 207 -16.17 2.50 -21.83
C LEU A 207 -14.96 2.37 -20.91
N GLY A 208 -14.45 3.50 -20.39
CA GLY A 208 -13.28 3.50 -19.50
C GLY A 208 -13.55 2.74 -18.21
N PHE A 209 -14.73 2.92 -17.62
CA PHE A 209 -15.12 2.21 -16.41
C PHE A 209 -15.22 0.71 -16.64
N ALA A 210 -15.83 0.27 -17.76
CA ALA A 210 -15.93 -1.14 -18.10
C ALA A 210 -14.55 -1.79 -18.29
N LEU A 211 -13.66 -1.15 -19.07
CA LEU A 211 -12.28 -1.63 -19.26
C LEU A 211 -11.53 -1.71 -17.93
N GLY A 212 -11.59 -0.63 -17.14
CA GLY A 212 -10.90 -0.59 -15.86
C GLY A 212 -11.46 -1.58 -14.85
N ALA A 213 -12.78 -1.78 -14.79
CA ALA A 213 -13.41 -2.75 -13.91
C ALA A 213 -13.04 -4.19 -14.27
N VAL A 214 -12.92 -4.53 -15.56
CA VAL A 214 -12.46 -5.86 -16.00
C VAL A 214 -11.00 -6.09 -15.60
N VAL A 215 -10.10 -5.15 -15.89
CA VAL A 215 -8.68 -5.27 -15.54
C VAL A 215 -8.50 -5.27 -14.02
N GLY A 216 -9.12 -4.33 -13.32
CA GLY A 216 -9.07 -4.21 -11.86
C GLY A 216 -9.68 -5.41 -11.16
N GLY A 217 -10.81 -5.92 -11.66
CA GLY A 217 -11.49 -7.10 -11.13
C GLY A 217 -10.66 -8.37 -11.27
N THR A 218 -10.07 -8.59 -12.46
CA THR A 218 -9.21 -9.75 -12.70
C THR A 218 -7.93 -9.69 -11.85
N MET A 219 -7.26 -8.54 -11.78
CA MET A 219 -6.13 -8.33 -10.86
C MET A 219 -6.55 -8.55 -9.40
N GLY A 220 -7.69 -7.98 -9.01
CA GLY A 220 -8.40 -8.13 -7.75
C GLY A 220 -8.48 -9.54 -7.23
N LEU A 221 -9.04 -10.41 -8.06
CA LEU A 221 -9.47 -11.76 -7.68
C LEU A 221 -8.40 -12.84 -7.90
N ARG A 222 -7.50 -12.67 -8.88
CA ARG A 222 -6.59 -13.75 -9.31
C ARG A 222 -5.19 -13.68 -8.73
N ILE A 223 -4.75 -12.53 -8.23
CA ILE A 223 -3.38 -12.37 -7.72
C ILE A 223 -3.21 -13.12 -6.38
N PRO A 224 -2.13 -13.91 -6.19
CA PRO A 224 -1.84 -14.60 -4.94
C PRO A 224 -1.41 -13.62 -3.84
N MET A 225 -1.64 -13.95 -2.56
CA MET A 225 -1.33 -13.04 -1.44
C MET A 225 0.16 -12.76 -1.29
N THR A 226 1.03 -13.66 -1.74
CA THR A 226 2.48 -13.43 -1.80
C THR A 226 2.92 -12.37 -2.80
N ALA A 227 2.05 -12.02 -3.74
CA ALA A 227 2.29 -11.01 -4.78
C ALA A 227 1.60 -9.66 -4.50
N VAL A 228 1.02 -9.49 -3.31
CA VAL A 228 0.41 -8.22 -2.87
C VAL A 228 1.38 -7.01 -2.96
N PRO A 229 2.69 -7.12 -2.64
CA PRO A 229 3.66 -6.02 -2.76
C PRO A 229 3.71 -5.38 -4.14
N GLN A 230 4.09 -6.15 -5.16
CA GLN A 230 4.22 -5.66 -6.52
C GLN A 230 2.90 -5.17 -7.10
N ARG A 231 1.79 -5.79 -6.73
CA ARG A 231 0.47 -5.39 -7.20
C ARG A 231 0.07 -4.04 -6.64
N THR A 232 0.33 -3.82 -5.35
CA THR A 232 0.02 -2.55 -4.69
C THR A 232 0.78 -1.41 -5.36
N ALA A 233 2.07 -1.61 -5.65
CA ALA A 233 2.85 -0.68 -6.47
C ALA A 233 2.24 -0.44 -7.87
N MET A 234 1.81 -1.48 -8.59
CA MET A 234 1.11 -1.31 -9.87
C MET A 234 -0.21 -0.53 -9.75
N SER A 235 -0.94 -0.72 -8.65
CA SER A 235 -2.23 -0.06 -8.43
C SER A 235 -2.04 1.44 -8.14
N HIS A 236 -1.01 1.78 -7.34
CA HIS A 236 -0.61 3.17 -7.06
C HIS A 236 -0.19 3.88 -8.35
N SER A 237 0.57 3.18 -9.20
CA SER A 237 1.00 3.68 -10.50
C SER A 237 -0.19 4.13 -11.35
N LEU A 238 -1.26 3.33 -11.41
CA LEU A 238 -2.46 3.65 -12.18
C LEU A 238 -3.24 4.83 -11.58
N GLY A 239 -3.37 4.92 -10.26
CA GLY A 239 -3.99 6.08 -9.61
C GLY A 239 -3.24 7.38 -9.91
N ALA A 240 -1.91 7.37 -9.75
CA ALA A 240 -1.06 8.52 -10.04
C ALA A 240 -1.04 8.91 -11.52
N LEU A 241 -1.10 7.93 -12.43
CA LEU A 241 -1.23 8.19 -13.85
C LEU A 241 -2.55 8.89 -14.16
N ALA A 242 -3.66 8.43 -13.58
CA ALA A 242 -4.94 9.08 -13.78
C ALA A 242 -4.91 10.55 -13.32
N ALA A 243 -4.25 10.83 -12.19
CA ALA A 243 -4.06 12.20 -11.75
C ALA A 243 -3.22 13.05 -12.72
N CYS A 244 -2.08 12.53 -13.16
CA CYS A 244 -1.27 13.19 -14.16
C CYS A 244 -2.05 13.47 -15.47
N LEU A 245 -2.85 12.50 -15.95
CA LEU A 245 -3.66 12.64 -17.17
C LEU A 245 -4.79 13.68 -17.02
N VAL A 246 -5.43 13.75 -15.86
CA VAL A 246 -6.45 14.77 -15.55
C VAL A 246 -5.83 16.17 -15.58
N GLY A 247 -4.71 16.38 -14.87
CA GLY A 247 -3.99 17.65 -14.90
C GLY A 247 -3.52 18.05 -16.30
N VAL A 248 -2.99 17.11 -17.09
CA VAL A 248 -2.62 17.37 -18.51
C VAL A 248 -3.84 17.76 -19.35
N SER A 249 -4.99 17.10 -19.15
CA SER A 249 -6.22 17.42 -19.87
C SER A 249 -6.75 18.82 -19.51
N GLU A 250 -6.73 19.18 -18.23
CA GLU A 250 -7.19 20.50 -17.77
C GLU A 250 -6.27 21.63 -18.24
N TYR A 251 -4.95 21.40 -18.26
CA TYR A 251 -4.01 22.34 -18.86
C TYR A 251 -4.27 22.50 -20.36
N PHE A 252 -4.52 21.41 -21.09
CA PHE A 252 -4.81 21.47 -22.51
C PHE A 252 -6.11 22.23 -22.82
N ARG A 253 -7.12 22.08 -21.95
CA ARG A 253 -8.43 22.74 -22.03
C ARG A 253 -8.35 24.25 -21.81
N TYR A 254 -7.64 24.70 -20.79
CA TYR A 254 -7.67 26.10 -20.35
C TYR A 254 -6.39 26.89 -20.68
N GLN A 255 -5.24 26.23 -20.79
CA GLN A 255 -3.93 26.81 -21.11
C GLN A 255 -3.67 28.11 -20.32
N GLY A 256 -3.40 29.23 -21.00
CA GLY A 256 -3.12 30.53 -20.38
C GLY A 256 -4.29 31.18 -19.65
N ALA A 257 -5.50 30.62 -19.72
CA ALA A 257 -6.65 31.11 -18.95
C ALA A 257 -6.64 30.65 -17.48
N LEU A 258 -5.77 29.70 -17.11
CA LEU A 258 -5.64 29.23 -15.73
C LEU A 258 -5.07 30.33 -14.83
N SER A 259 -5.68 30.51 -13.65
CA SER A 259 -5.13 31.37 -12.63
C SER A 259 -3.76 30.85 -12.17
N ARG A 260 -2.85 31.73 -11.75
CA ARG A 260 -1.51 31.33 -11.28
C ARG A 260 -1.56 30.32 -10.13
N VAL A 261 -2.57 30.43 -9.27
CA VAL A 261 -2.74 29.53 -8.13
C VAL A 261 -3.20 28.15 -8.61
N THR A 262 -4.20 28.08 -9.49
CA THR A 262 -4.67 26.83 -10.10
C THR A 262 -3.55 26.16 -10.89
N LEU A 263 -2.78 26.95 -11.64
CA LEU A 263 -1.64 26.46 -12.42
C LEU A 263 -0.53 25.91 -11.51
N THR A 264 -0.28 26.53 -10.36
CA THR A 264 0.67 25.98 -9.36
C THR A 264 0.20 24.64 -8.80
N ALA A 265 -1.10 24.50 -8.50
CA ALA A 265 -1.66 23.23 -8.05
C ALA A 265 -1.59 22.15 -9.14
N LEU A 266 -1.86 22.54 -10.40
CA LEU A 266 -1.78 21.66 -11.57
C LEU A 266 -0.34 21.20 -11.83
N ASP A 267 0.64 22.10 -11.75
CA ASP A 267 2.05 21.75 -11.90
C ASP A 267 2.46 20.71 -10.85
N PHE A 268 2.05 20.90 -9.60
CA PHE A 268 2.30 19.94 -8.53
C PHE A 268 1.59 18.60 -8.78
N GLU A 269 0.31 18.61 -9.16
CA GLU A 269 -0.47 17.42 -9.52
C GLU A 269 0.23 16.60 -10.61
N VAL A 270 0.60 17.25 -11.72
CA VAL A 270 1.19 16.60 -12.89
C VAL A 270 2.59 16.06 -12.59
N VAL A 271 3.43 16.84 -11.90
CA VAL A 271 4.79 16.42 -11.54
C VAL A 271 4.77 15.26 -10.57
N VAL A 272 3.98 15.38 -9.49
CA VAL A 272 3.91 14.35 -8.45
C VAL A 272 3.20 13.10 -8.96
N GLY A 273 2.15 13.24 -9.78
CA GLY A 273 1.50 12.12 -10.45
C GLY A 273 2.42 11.40 -11.43
N GLY A 274 3.15 12.15 -12.27
CA GLY A 274 4.07 11.61 -13.27
C GLY A 274 5.25 10.85 -12.66
N LEU A 275 5.93 11.43 -11.67
CA LEU A 275 7.03 10.75 -10.98
C LEU A 275 6.54 9.53 -10.18
N THR A 276 5.33 9.59 -9.63
CA THR A 276 4.75 8.47 -8.86
C THR A 276 4.36 7.33 -9.78
N PHE A 277 3.82 7.63 -10.96
CA PHE A 277 3.50 6.64 -11.97
C PHE A 277 4.74 5.80 -12.34
N THR A 278 5.82 6.45 -12.80
CA THR A 278 7.02 5.74 -13.25
C THR A 278 7.83 5.13 -12.11
N GLY A 279 7.93 5.82 -10.96
CA GLY A 279 8.59 5.28 -9.77
C GLY A 279 7.92 4.00 -9.28
N SER A 280 6.58 3.96 -9.28
CA SER A 280 5.82 2.79 -8.84
C SER A 280 5.94 1.62 -9.82
N LEU A 281 6.08 1.86 -11.13
CA LEU A 281 6.39 0.81 -12.11
C LEU A 281 7.75 0.16 -11.86
N ILE A 282 8.78 0.96 -11.54
CA ILE A 282 10.11 0.41 -11.20
C ILE A 282 10.06 -0.39 -9.90
N ALA A 283 9.33 0.10 -8.89
CA ALA A 283 9.13 -0.65 -7.64
C ALA A 283 8.43 -1.99 -7.90
N ALA A 284 7.36 -2.00 -8.70
CA ALA A 284 6.67 -3.22 -9.09
C ALA A 284 7.58 -4.19 -9.86
N ALA A 285 8.35 -3.70 -10.83
CA ALA A 285 9.25 -4.52 -11.63
C ALA A 285 10.37 -5.16 -10.79
N LYS A 286 10.91 -4.44 -9.79
CA LYS A 286 11.89 -4.99 -8.84
C LYS A 286 11.28 -6.06 -7.93
N LEU A 287 10.06 -5.85 -7.47
CA LEU A 287 9.36 -6.80 -6.59
C LEU A 287 8.89 -8.05 -7.33
N GLN A 288 8.61 -7.93 -8.64
CA GLN A 288 8.37 -9.06 -9.55
C GLN A 288 9.66 -9.75 -10.00
N GLU A 289 10.84 -9.24 -9.61
CA GLU A 289 12.14 -9.76 -10.05
C GLU A 289 12.37 -9.67 -11.56
N LEU A 290 11.58 -8.85 -12.27
CA LEU A 290 11.83 -8.47 -13.67
C LEU A 290 13.09 -7.59 -13.77
N LEU A 291 13.33 -6.79 -12.73
CA LEU A 291 14.58 -6.05 -12.53
C LEU A 291 15.37 -6.64 -11.37
N ARG A 292 16.70 -6.47 -11.43
CA ARG A 292 17.59 -6.89 -10.34
C ARG A 292 17.19 -6.18 -9.04
N GLY A 293 17.08 -6.95 -7.96
CA GLY A 293 16.74 -6.41 -6.64
C GLY A 293 17.86 -5.62 -5.96
N ARG A 294 19.11 -5.73 -6.42
CA ARG A 294 20.21 -4.90 -5.90
C ARG A 294 20.09 -3.46 -6.45
N PRO A 295 20.51 -2.43 -5.68
CA PRO A 295 20.69 -1.07 -6.18
C PRO A 295 21.40 -1.03 -7.53
N ILE A 296 20.84 -0.32 -8.51
CA ILE A 296 21.49 -0.05 -9.79
C ILE A 296 21.93 1.41 -9.77
N THR A 297 23.22 1.65 -9.55
CA THR A 297 23.80 3.00 -9.48
C THR A 297 24.57 3.32 -10.76
N TYR A 298 24.70 4.62 -11.08
CA TYR A 298 25.45 5.09 -12.23
C TYR A 298 26.27 6.35 -11.89
N ARG A 299 27.31 6.61 -12.68
CA ARG A 299 28.21 7.77 -12.46
C ARG A 299 27.45 9.08 -12.64
N GLY A 300 27.61 10.01 -11.70
CA GLY A 300 26.97 11.33 -11.75
C GLY A 300 25.47 11.34 -11.43
N GLN A 301 24.93 10.27 -10.83
CA GLN A 301 23.50 10.15 -10.50
C GLN A 301 22.92 11.35 -9.73
N ASN A 302 23.64 11.88 -8.75
CA ASN A 302 23.18 13.04 -7.97
C ASN A 302 23.06 14.29 -8.82
N ILE A 303 24.05 14.53 -9.68
CA ILE A 303 24.05 15.67 -10.58
C ILE A 303 22.88 15.55 -11.55
N MET A 304 22.65 14.36 -12.11
CA MET A 304 21.52 14.10 -13.00
C MET A 304 20.16 14.25 -12.29
N SER A 305 20.02 13.71 -11.07
CA SER A 305 18.76 13.79 -10.33
C SER A 305 18.45 15.23 -9.92
N LEU A 306 19.47 15.96 -9.44
CA LEU A 306 19.33 17.36 -9.05
C LEU A 306 19.07 18.24 -10.28
N SER A 307 19.74 18.01 -11.40
CA SER A 307 19.50 18.78 -12.63
C SER A 307 18.10 18.55 -13.19
N LEU A 308 17.61 17.31 -13.19
CA LEU A 308 16.23 17.00 -13.59
C LEU A 308 15.22 17.70 -12.68
N LEU A 309 15.40 17.62 -11.36
CA LEU A 309 14.54 18.31 -10.41
C LEU A 309 14.58 19.83 -10.61
N SER A 310 15.76 20.41 -10.81
CA SER A 310 15.92 21.84 -11.10
C SER A 310 15.22 22.25 -12.39
N ILE A 311 15.32 21.44 -13.46
CA ILE A 311 14.63 21.71 -14.74
C ILE A 311 13.12 21.62 -14.56
N ILE A 312 12.61 20.64 -13.83
CA ILE A 312 11.18 20.51 -13.52
C ILE A 312 10.68 21.76 -12.78
N VAL A 313 11.35 22.15 -11.70
CA VAL A 313 10.97 23.32 -10.88
C VAL A 313 11.09 24.61 -11.68
N ALA A 314 12.18 24.80 -12.43
CA ALA A 314 12.36 25.99 -13.26
C ALA A 314 11.30 26.09 -14.35
N SER A 315 10.93 24.97 -14.98
CA SER A 315 9.89 24.91 -16.00
C SER A 315 8.52 25.28 -15.41
N GLY A 316 8.16 24.73 -14.24
CA GLY A 316 6.92 25.07 -13.54
C GLY A 316 6.87 26.53 -13.10
N VAL A 317 7.95 27.05 -12.48
CA VAL A 317 8.02 28.47 -12.09
C VAL A 317 7.88 29.39 -13.32
N TYR A 318 8.58 29.07 -14.41
CA TYR A 318 8.46 29.84 -15.65
C TYR A 318 7.04 29.79 -16.22
N LEU A 319 6.41 28.61 -16.20
CA LEU A 319 5.04 28.40 -16.63
C LEU A 319 4.04 29.22 -15.78
N VAL A 320 4.17 29.24 -14.46
CA VAL A 320 3.31 30.01 -13.56
C VAL A 320 3.45 31.53 -13.77
N VAL A 321 4.67 32.00 -14.05
CA VAL A 321 4.92 33.44 -14.29
C VAL A 321 4.38 33.90 -15.64
N THR A 322 4.57 33.10 -16.69
CA THR A 322 4.25 33.48 -18.07
C THR A 322 2.85 33.05 -18.51
N GLN A 323 2.29 32.01 -17.91
CA GLN A 323 0.98 31.36 -18.19
C GLN A 323 0.79 30.84 -19.64
N ALA A 324 1.56 31.31 -20.61
CA ALA A 324 1.48 30.95 -22.03
C ALA A 324 2.64 30.03 -22.52
N ALA A 325 3.44 29.48 -21.61
CA ALA A 325 4.65 28.70 -21.94
C ALA A 325 4.38 27.19 -22.11
N THR A 326 3.52 26.82 -23.06
CA THR A 326 3.09 25.43 -23.32
C THR A 326 4.24 24.44 -23.53
N ALA A 327 5.35 24.87 -24.13
CA ALA A 327 6.52 24.00 -24.30
C ALA A 327 7.12 23.56 -22.95
N PHE A 328 7.19 24.46 -21.97
CA PHE A 328 7.74 24.17 -20.65
C PHE A 328 6.84 23.23 -19.85
N PHE A 329 5.52 23.29 -20.07
CA PHE A 329 4.59 22.31 -19.51
C PHE A 329 4.93 20.88 -19.98
N TYR A 330 5.10 20.65 -21.28
CA TYR A 330 5.43 19.31 -21.79
C TYR A 330 6.84 18.84 -21.39
N VAL A 331 7.80 19.77 -21.31
CA VAL A 331 9.14 19.47 -20.76
C VAL A 331 9.00 19.03 -19.30
N MET A 332 8.23 19.75 -18.49
CA MET A 332 7.97 19.40 -17.09
C MET A 332 7.33 18.01 -16.96
N VAL A 333 6.29 17.71 -17.75
CA VAL A 333 5.63 16.39 -17.80
C VAL A 333 6.64 15.30 -18.14
N GLY A 334 7.37 15.43 -19.26
CA GLY A 334 8.33 14.44 -19.71
C GLY A 334 9.46 14.20 -18.70
N MET A 335 10.00 15.29 -18.13
CA MET A 335 11.05 15.20 -17.12
C MET A 335 10.55 14.59 -15.81
N SER A 336 9.30 14.82 -15.40
CA SER A 336 8.72 14.19 -14.20
C SER A 336 8.64 12.66 -14.33
N LEU A 337 8.26 12.17 -15.51
CA LEU A 337 8.22 10.74 -15.82
C LEU A 337 9.63 10.11 -15.76
N VAL A 338 10.62 10.77 -16.34
CA VAL A 338 12.02 10.31 -16.29
C VAL A 338 12.58 10.37 -14.86
N PHE A 339 12.26 11.43 -14.13
CA PHE A 339 12.72 11.62 -12.76
C PHE A 339 12.20 10.53 -11.82
N GLY A 340 10.92 10.16 -11.90
CA GLY A 340 10.38 9.06 -11.09
C GLY A 340 11.08 7.72 -11.33
N LEU A 341 11.42 7.43 -12.58
CA LEU A 341 12.19 6.23 -12.95
C LEU A 341 13.59 6.26 -12.33
N LEU A 342 14.32 7.37 -12.49
CA LEU A 342 15.69 7.51 -11.99
C LEU A 342 15.75 7.61 -10.46
N LEU A 343 14.69 8.08 -9.82
CA LEU A 343 14.58 8.15 -8.36
C LEU A 343 14.53 6.76 -7.70
N VAL A 344 13.85 5.79 -8.32
CA VAL A 344 13.60 4.46 -7.72
C VAL A 344 14.60 3.39 -8.17
N ILE A 345 15.22 3.52 -9.35
CA ILE A 345 16.29 2.64 -9.84
C ILE A 345 17.46 2.41 -8.87
N PRO A 346 17.98 3.40 -8.13
CA PRO A 346 19.10 3.20 -7.20
C PRO A 346 18.68 2.55 -5.88
N ILE A 347 17.39 2.41 -5.59
CA ILE A 347 16.93 1.91 -4.29
C ILE A 347 16.88 0.38 -4.30
N GLY A 348 17.37 -0.29 -3.26
CA GLY A 348 17.39 -1.76 -3.18
C GLY A 348 16.00 -2.37 -2.93
N ALA A 349 15.79 -3.63 -3.35
CA ALA A 349 14.56 -4.38 -3.13
C ALA A 349 14.16 -4.50 -1.65
N ALA A 350 15.16 -4.50 -0.76
CA ALA A 350 14.97 -4.52 0.70
C ALA A 350 14.24 -3.25 1.21
N ASP A 351 14.44 -2.12 0.54
CA ASP A 351 13.89 -0.83 0.92
C ASP A 351 12.60 -0.48 0.17
N MET A 352 12.16 -1.35 -0.75
CA MET A 352 10.93 -1.15 -1.53
C MET A 352 9.67 -0.97 -0.68
N PRO A 353 9.49 -1.60 0.49
CA PRO A 353 8.33 -1.31 1.35
C PRO A 353 8.21 0.17 1.71
N VAL A 354 9.34 0.82 2.03
CA VAL A 354 9.39 2.25 2.35
C VAL A 354 9.10 3.08 1.09
N VAL A 355 9.69 2.72 -0.04
CA VAL A 355 9.47 3.40 -1.32
C VAL A 355 7.99 3.35 -1.72
N ILE A 356 7.33 2.20 -1.60
CA ILE A 356 5.90 2.07 -1.93
C ILE A 356 5.05 2.97 -1.03
N ALA A 357 5.35 3.01 0.28
CA ALA A 357 4.63 3.88 1.21
C ALA A 357 4.84 5.37 0.89
N LEU A 358 6.06 5.78 0.52
CA LEU A 358 6.35 7.15 0.07
C LEU A 358 5.65 7.49 -1.25
N LEU A 359 5.68 6.59 -2.24
CA LEU A 359 4.99 6.78 -3.50
C LEU A 359 3.47 6.81 -3.33
N ASN A 360 2.91 6.05 -2.37
CA ASN A 360 1.51 6.18 -1.97
C ASN A 360 1.22 7.58 -1.42
N SER A 361 2.10 8.11 -0.57
CA SER A 361 1.98 9.49 -0.06
C SER A 361 1.93 10.51 -1.18
N TYR A 362 2.82 10.36 -2.17
CA TYR A 362 2.87 11.22 -3.34
C TYR A 362 1.60 11.11 -4.20
N GLY A 363 1.06 9.89 -4.38
CA GLY A 363 -0.23 9.68 -5.02
C GLY A 363 -1.36 10.47 -4.35
N GLY A 364 -1.52 10.33 -3.03
CA GLY A 364 -2.52 11.09 -2.27
C GLY A 364 -2.31 12.62 -2.34
N LEU A 365 -1.06 13.09 -2.30
CA LEU A 365 -0.77 14.52 -2.49
C LEU A 365 -1.11 15.02 -3.89
N ALA A 366 -0.88 14.22 -4.93
CA ALA A 366 -1.29 14.53 -6.30
C ALA A 366 -2.82 14.60 -6.42
N ASP A 367 -3.56 13.68 -5.78
CA ASP A 367 -5.02 13.71 -5.74
C ASP A 367 -5.57 14.92 -4.98
N ALA A 368 -4.90 15.34 -3.90
CA ALA A 368 -5.27 16.56 -3.19
C ALA A 368 -5.07 17.80 -4.09
N ALA A 369 -3.98 17.84 -4.85
CA ALA A 369 -3.70 18.90 -5.80
C ALA A 369 -4.70 18.92 -6.96
N MET A 370 -5.08 17.76 -7.50
CA MET A 370 -6.21 17.63 -8.44
C MET A 370 -7.50 18.22 -7.84
N GLY A 371 -7.75 17.95 -6.56
CA GLY A 371 -8.88 18.53 -5.83
C GLY A 371 -8.86 20.07 -5.80
N PHE A 372 -7.68 20.68 -5.71
CA PHE A 372 -7.55 22.14 -5.85
C PHE A 372 -7.73 22.62 -7.29
N VAL A 373 -7.29 21.86 -8.29
CA VAL A 373 -7.46 22.19 -9.72
C VAL A 373 -8.92 22.16 -10.12
N LEU A 374 -9.64 21.11 -9.71
CA LEU A 374 -11.06 20.90 -10.03
C LEU A 374 -12.02 21.54 -9.02
N MET A 375 -11.50 22.25 -8.01
CA MET A 375 -12.28 22.82 -6.90
C MET A 375 -13.16 21.78 -6.19
N ASN A 376 -12.65 20.55 -6.08
CA ASN A 376 -13.37 19.41 -5.57
C ASN A 376 -12.92 19.02 -4.15
N LYS A 377 -13.76 19.37 -3.18
CA LYS A 377 -13.50 19.18 -1.74
C LYS A 377 -13.30 17.72 -1.34
N ILE A 378 -14.00 16.76 -1.96
CA ILE A 378 -13.83 15.34 -1.58
C ILE A 378 -12.43 14.85 -1.90
N GLN A 379 -11.88 15.23 -3.06
CA GLN A 379 -10.53 14.86 -3.48
C GLN A 379 -9.46 15.47 -2.57
N ILE A 380 -9.65 16.72 -2.12
CA ILE A 380 -8.78 17.35 -1.12
C ILE A 380 -8.78 16.56 0.19
N ILE A 381 -9.96 16.13 0.67
CA ILE A 381 -10.09 15.35 1.91
C ILE A 381 -9.39 14.00 1.77
N THR A 382 -9.73 13.23 0.75
CA THR A 382 -9.21 11.87 0.55
C THR A 382 -7.73 11.87 0.21
N GLY A 383 -7.27 12.79 -0.64
CA GLY A 383 -5.87 12.92 -1.01
C GLY A 383 -5.00 13.30 0.18
N SER A 384 -5.47 14.22 1.04
CA SER A 384 -4.74 14.58 2.27
C SER A 384 -4.67 13.41 3.27
N LEU A 385 -5.77 12.65 3.43
CA LEU A 385 -5.81 11.46 4.29
C LEU A 385 -4.85 10.37 3.79
N ASP A 386 -4.87 10.05 2.50
CA ASP A 386 -3.99 9.04 1.89
C ASP A 386 -2.53 9.50 1.89
N GLY A 387 -2.29 10.77 1.52
CA GLY A 387 -0.97 11.39 1.55
C GLY A 387 -0.30 11.28 2.91
N THR A 388 -1.05 11.61 3.96
CA THR A 388 -0.58 11.49 5.35
C THR A 388 -0.37 10.03 5.76
N SER A 389 -1.26 9.12 5.34
CA SER A 389 -1.13 7.67 5.57
C SER A 389 0.19 7.10 5.06
N GLY A 390 0.46 7.35 3.78
CA GLY A 390 1.65 6.83 3.11
C GLY A 390 2.93 7.34 3.77
N PHE A 391 2.95 8.64 4.11
CA PHE A 391 4.12 9.26 4.73
C PHE A 391 4.39 8.67 6.12
N LEU A 392 3.37 8.52 6.96
CA LEU A 392 3.52 7.95 8.30
C LEU A 392 3.94 6.49 8.25
N LEU A 393 3.35 5.70 7.35
CA LEU A 393 3.73 4.30 7.20
C LEU A 393 5.19 4.17 6.74
N ALA A 394 5.65 5.04 5.84
CA ALA A 394 7.05 5.09 5.44
C ALA A 394 7.98 5.39 6.62
N LEU A 395 7.62 6.33 7.50
CA LEU A 395 8.39 6.66 8.69
C LEU A 395 8.41 5.53 9.73
N LEU A 396 7.29 4.87 9.95
CA LEU A 396 7.20 3.70 10.84
C LEU A 396 8.08 2.56 10.33
N MET A 397 8.11 2.33 9.02
CA MET A 397 8.96 1.31 8.41
C MET A 397 10.44 1.68 8.48
N CYS A 398 10.80 2.94 8.24
CA CYS A 398 12.15 3.45 8.45
C CYS A 398 12.65 3.17 9.87
N ARG A 399 11.83 3.49 10.88
CA ARG A 399 12.14 3.21 12.29
C ARG A 399 12.28 1.72 12.57
N ALA A 400 11.38 0.88 12.06
CA ALA A 400 11.44 -0.56 12.24
C ALA A 400 12.68 -1.22 11.58
N MET A 401 13.24 -0.58 10.55
CA MET A 401 14.48 -1.00 9.88
C MET A 401 15.73 -0.34 10.48
N ASN A 402 15.60 0.52 11.48
CA ASN A 402 16.66 1.41 11.99
C ASN A 402 17.41 2.17 10.87
N ARG A 403 16.68 2.65 9.86
CA ARG A 403 17.22 3.48 8.77
C ARG A 403 16.47 4.79 8.71
N SER A 404 17.18 5.90 8.49
CA SER A 404 16.52 7.18 8.24
C SER A 404 15.88 7.19 6.85
N ALA A 405 14.79 7.96 6.67
CA ALA A 405 14.16 8.12 5.35
C ALA A 405 15.14 8.66 4.29
N VAL A 406 16.06 9.54 4.71
CA VAL A 406 17.15 10.05 3.86
C VAL A 406 18.09 8.92 3.43
N ASN A 407 18.47 8.01 4.33
CA ASN A 407 19.29 6.84 4.01
C ASN A 407 18.55 5.79 3.17
N VAL A 408 17.22 5.85 3.07
CA VAL A 408 16.48 4.98 2.16
C VAL A 408 16.41 5.58 0.76
N LEU A 409 16.07 6.86 0.67
CA LEU A 409 15.95 7.58 -0.61
C LEU A 409 17.30 7.87 -1.27
N PHE A 410 18.33 8.11 -0.46
CA PHE A 410 19.66 8.53 -0.91
C PHE A 410 20.78 7.63 -0.35
N GLY A 411 20.50 6.57 0.40
CA GLY A 411 21.58 5.75 1.01
C GLY A 411 22.39 4.87 0.06
N ALA A 412 22.14 4.93 -1.25
CA ALA A 412 23.10 4.45 -2.24
C ALA A 412 24.47 5.18 -2.12
N PHE A 413 24.55 6.26 -1.34
CA PHE A 413 25.74 7.07 -1.06
C PHE A 413 26.54 6.67 0.20
N GLY A 414 26.28 5.52 0.82
CA GLY A 414 26.92 5.17 2.10
C GLY A 414 27.23 3.70 2.32
N ARG A 415 27.28 2.86 1.28
CA ARG A 415 27.92 1.55 1.46
C ARG A 415 29.42 1.78 1.55
N VAL A 416 29.93 1.51 2.74
CA VAL A 416 31.32 1.15 2.99
C VAL A 416 31.80 0.27 1.82
N SER A 417 32.97 0.61 1.29
CA SER A 417 33.61 -0.13 0.20
C SER A 417 33.58 -1.64 0.47
N GLU A 418 33.44 -2.42 -0.59
CA GLU A 418 33.51 -3.89 -0.53
C GLU A 418 34.83 -4.40 0.10
N GLU A 419 35.81 -3.53 0.33
CA GLU A 419 37.09 -3.83 0.97
C GLU A 419 37.01 -3.99 2.50
N GLU A 420 36.08 -3.35 3.22
CA GLU A 420 35.98 -3.52 4.69
C GLU A 420 35.05 -4.67 5.13
N ALA A 421 34.15 -5.13 4.24
CA ALA A 421 33.33 -6.32 4.51
C ALA A 421 34.14 -7.63 4.41
N ALA A 422 35.31 -7.61 3.75
CA ALA A 422 36.22 -8.75 3.65
C ALA A 422 37.12 -8.93 4.88
N ALA A 423 37.25 -7.91 5.74
CA ALA A 423 38.17 -7.91 6.88
C ALA A 423 37.56 -8.42 8.20
N ALA A 424 36.24 -8.68 8.25
CA ALA A 424 35.55 -9.18 9.44
C ALA A 424 35.31 -10.70 9.42
N ALA A 425 36.21 -11.45 8.78
CA ALA A 425 36.26 -12.90 8.91
C ALA A 425 37.13 -13.28 10.12
N GLU A 426 36.67 -12.94 11.33
CA GLU A 426 37.08 -13.73 12.50
C GLU A 426 36.66 -15.19 12.25
N ALA A 427 37.46 -16.14 12.76
CA ALA A 427 37.21 -17.56 12.63
C ALA A 427 35.84 -17.91 13.24
N LYS A 428 34.79 -17.88 12.41
CA LYS A 428 33.43 -18.16 12.85
C LYS A 428 33.32 -19.63 13.28
N GLY A 429 32.48 -19.88 14.28
CA GLY A 429 32.30 -21.20 14.90
C GLY A 429 31.83 -22.29 13.94
N ILE A 430 31.55 -23.48 14.47
CA ILE A 430 31.10 -24.62 13.67
C ILE A 430 29.59 -24.51 13.44
N VAL A 431 29.16 -24.58 12.17
CA VAL A 431 27.74 -24.66 11.81
C VAL A 431 27.25 -26.09 12.04
N ARG A 432 26.20 -26.24 12.87
CA ARG A 432 25.56 -27.54 13.15
C ARG A 432 24.37 -27.72 12.22
N SER A 433 24.22 -28.90 11.61
CA SER A 433 23.05 -29.24 10.79
C SER A 433 22.21 -30.31 11.48
N ILE A 434 20.91 -30.31 11.24
CA ILE A 434 19.96 -31.31 11.76
C ILE A 434 19.09 -31.85 10.62
N ALA A 435 18.73 -33.13 10.68
CA ALA A 435 17.81 -33.74 9.72
C ALA A 435 16.33 -33.56 10.15
N PRO A 436 15.36 -33.62 9.22
CA PRO A 436 13.93 -33.57 9.56
C PRO A 436 13.49 -34.61 10.60
N GLU A 437 14.05 -35.81 10.52
CA GLU A 437 13.76 -36.94 11.42
C GLU A 437 14.20 -36.63 12.86
N GLU A 438 15.44 -36.15 13.02
CA GLU A 438 15.98 -35.71 14.32
C GLU A 438 15.22 -34.51 14.88
N THR A 439 14.77 -33.62 13.99
CA THR A 439 13.94 -32.46 14.36
C THR A 439 12.59 -32.90 14.93
N ALA A 440 11.97 -33.94 14.37
CA ALA A 440 10.70 -34.47 14.85
C ALA A 440 10.81 -34.99 16.30
N VAL A 441 11.91 -35.66 16.63
CA VAL A 441 12.20 -36.17 17.98
C VAL A 441 12.37 -35.01 18.97
N LEU A 442 13.06 -33.94 18.60
CA LEU A 442 13.18 -32.75 19.47
C LEU A 442 11.80 -32.13 19.77
N PHE A 443 10.92 -32.10 18.77
CA PHE A 443 9.58 -31.53 18.89
C PHE A 443 8.67 -32.33 19.82
N GLU A 444 8.93 -33.63 20.01
CA GLU A 444 8.17 -34.49 20.92
C GLU A 444 8.32 -34.08 22.39
N THR A 445 9.51 -33.61 22.76
CA THR A 445 9.84 -33.23 24.16
C THR A 445 9.55 -31.76 24.49
N ALA A 446 9.18 -30.96 23.49
CA ALA A 446 8.99 -29.52 23.62
C ALA A 446 7.57 -29.18 24.07
N HIS A 447 7.45 -28.21 24.99
CA HIS A 447 6.16 -27.72 25.49
C HIS A 447 5.82 -26.34 24.94
N ASN A 448 6.85 -25.51 24.69
CA ASN A 448 6.71 -24.17 24.15
C ASN A 448 7.53 -24.01 22.87
N ILE A 449 6.85 -23.84 21.74
CA ILE A 449 7.50 -23.63 20.44
C ILE A 449 7.12 -22.25 19.87
N VAL A 450 8.15 -21.49 19.49
CA VAL A 450 7.97 -20.19 18.82
C VAL A 450 8.40 -20.30 17.37
N VAL A 451 7.48 -20.04 16.45
CA VAL A 451 7.77 -20.02 15.01
C VAL A 451 8.07 -18.59 14.56
N VAL A 452 9.22 -18.39 13.93
CA VAL A 452 9.66 -17.11 13.37
C VAL A 452 9.60 -17.18 11.84
N PRO A 453 8.50 -16.73 11.22
CA PRO A 453 8.36 -16.72 9.76
C PRO A 453 9.23 -15.62 9.14
N GLY A 454 9.79 -15.91 7.97
CA GLY A 454 10.50 -14.93 7.15
C GLY A 454 10.14 -15.01 5.67
N TYR A 455 10.79 -14.19 4.86
CA TYR A 455 10.51 -14.12 3.42
C TYR A 455 10.73 -15.46 2.69
N GLY A 456 11.66 -16.29 3.16
CA GLY A 456 11.88 -17.63 2.59
C GLY A 456 10.64 -18.54 2.69
N MET A 457 9.82 -18.40 3.73
CA MET A 457 8.53 -19.11 3.87
C MET A 457 7.57 -18.69 2.75
N ALA A 458 7.48 -17.39 2.46
CA ALA A 458 6.60 -16.85 1.42
C ALA A 458 7.02 -17.29 0.02
N VAL A 459 8.33 -17.28 -0.27
CA VAL A 459 8.86 -17.73 -1.57
C VAL A 459 8.57 -19.22 -1.80
N ALA A 460 8.72 -20.04 -0.77
CA ALA A 460 8.45 -21.48 -0.85
C ALA A 460 6.93 -21.82 -0.81
N GLN A 461 6.05 -20.84 -0.62
CA GLN A 461 4.62 -21.06 -0.38
C GLN A 461 4.37 -22.03 0.79
N ALA A 462 5.15 -21.90 1.86
CA ALA A 462 5.17 -22.84 2.99
C ALA A 462 4.18 -22.47 4.10
N GLN A 463 3.43 -21.36 3.99
CA GLN A 463 2.53 -20.87 5.04
C GLN A 463 1.49 -21.90 5.50
N HIS A 464 0.92 -22.68 4.56
CA HIS A 464 -0.04 -23.74 4.90
C HIS A 464 0.60 -24.91 5.63
N ALA A 465 1.84 -25.29 5.24
CA ALA A 465 2.58 -26.34 5.92
C ALA A 465 2.99 -25.91 7.34
N VAL A 466 3.40 -24.64 7.51
CA VAL A 466 3.70 -24.04 8.82
C VAL A 466 2.46 -24.02 9.73
N ALA A 467 1.29 -23.72 9.17
CA ALA A 467 0.03 -23.75 9.92
C ALA A 467 -0.39 -25.18 10.29
N GLU A 468 -0.27 -26.14 9.36
CA GLU A 468 -0.55 -27.55 9.64
C GLU A 468 0.36 -28.10 10.74
N LEU A 469 1.67 -27.83 10.67
CA LEU A 469 2.62 -28.20 11.72
C LEU A 469 2.21 -27.60 13.07
N GLY A 470 1.84 -26.33 13.10
CA GLY A 470 1.37 -25.65 14.31
C GLY A 470 0.08 -26.25 14.89
N ASN A 471 -0.81 -26.75 14.05
CA ASN A 471 -2.04 -27.43 14.50
C ASN A 471 -1.74 -28.80 15.09
N ILE A 472 -0.90 -29.61 14.44
CA ILE A 472 -0.48 -30.93 14.94
C ILE A 472 0.21 -30.80 16.30
N LEU A 473 1.08 -29.80 16.46
CA LEU A 473 1.73 -29.51 17.73
C LEU A 473 0.73 -29.12 18.83
N LYS A 474 -0.29 -28.33 18.49
CA LYS A 474 -1.36 -27.96 19.44
C LYS A 474 -2.23 -29.14 19.84
N GLU A 475 -2.55 -30.04 18.92
CA GLU A 475 -3.27 -31.28 19.21
C GLU A 475 -2.51 -32.15 20.21
N ARG A 476 -1.17 -32.01 20.28
CA ARG A 476 -0.30 -32.65 21.26
C ARG A 476 -0.11 -31.86 22.56
N GLY A 477 -0.82 -30.74 22.73
CA GLY A 477 -0.73 -29.91 23.93
C GLY A 477 0.46 -28.94 23.97
N VAL A 478 1.20 -28.79 22.87
CA VAL A 478 2.31 -27.82 22.77
C VAL A 478 1.75 -26.41 22.56
N ASP A 479 2.25 -25.44 23.33
CA ASP A 479 1.93 -24.03 23.14
C ASP A 479 2.75 -23.45 21.97
N VAL A 480 2.07 -23.19 20.86
CA VAL A 480 2.68 -22.69 19.62
C VAL A 480 2.32 -21.22 19.39
N LYS A 481 3.34 -20.37 19.43
CA LYS A 481 3.27 -18.93 19.16
C LYS A 481 4.00 -18.57 17.88
N TYR A 482 3.53 -17.54 17.17
CA TYR A 482 4.18 -17.01 15.97
C TYR A 482 4.75 -15.61 16.26
N ALA A 483 6.07 -15.49 16.13
CA ALA A 483 6.80 -14.26 16.39
C ALA A 483 7.04 -13.48 15.09
N ILE A 484 6.34 -12.36 14.90
CA ILE A 484 6.38 -11.59 13.67
C ILE A 484 7.24 -10.34 13.84
N HIS A 485 8.31 -10.26 13.04
CA HIS A 485 9.08 -9.04 12.92
C HIS A 485 8.37 -8.02 11.99
N PRO A 486 8.29 -6.72 12.33
CA PRO A 486 7.54 -5.73 11.54
C PRO A 486 7.96 -5.64 10.07
N VAL A 487 9.24 -5.88 9.78
CA VAL A 487 9.82 -5.81 8.43
C VAL A 487 10.09 -7.20 7.82
N ALA A 488 9.53 -8.28 8.39
CA ALA A 488 9.63 -9.59 7.77
C ALA A 488 8.81 -9.64 6.46
N GLY A 489 9.51 -9.86 5.34
CA GLY A 489 8.88 -10.01 4.02
C GLY A 489 9.26 -8.89 3.05
N ARG A 490 8.30 -8.52 2.18
CA ARG A 490 8.44 -7.47 1.14
C ARG A 490 7.41 -6.35 1.29
N MET A 491 6.64 -6.35 2.39
CA MET A 491 5.70 -5.29 2.75
C MET A 491 5.44 -5.28 4.26
N PRO A 492 4.98 -4.16 4.84
CA PRO A 492 4.64 -4.05 6.25
C PRO A 492 3.47 -4.97 6.63
N GLY A 493 3.69 -5.96 7.49
CA GLY A 493 2.64 -6.94 7.86
C GLY A 493 2.44 -8.08 6.85
N HIS A 494 3.39 -8.28 5.92
CA HIS A 494 3.31 -9.34 4.92
C HIS A 494 3.15 -10.74 5.54
N MET A 495 3.88 -11.05 6.63
CA MET A 495 3.75 -12.35 7.30
C MET A 495 2.39 -12.52 7.99
N ASN A 496 1.80 -11.45 8.52
CA ASN A 496 0.47 -11.51 9.14
C ASN A 496 -0.59 -11.94 8.11
N VAL A 497 -0.53 -11.37 6.91
CA VAL A 497 -1.44 -11.69 5.81
C VAL A 497 -1.29 -13.16 5.38
N LEU A 498 -0.06 -13.68 5.23
CA LEU A 498 0.17 -15.06 4.81
C LEU A 498 -0.22 -16.10 5.87
N LEU A 499 0.06 -15.82 7.15
CA LEU A 499 -0.36 -16.71 8.23
C LEU A 499 -1.89 -16.68 8.42
N ALA A 500 -2.52 -15.52 8.25
CA ALA A 500 -3.97 -15.40 8.22
C ALA A 500 -4.58 -16.19 7.05
N GLU A 501 -3.97 -16.13 5.85
CA GLU A 501 -4.36 -16.94 4.69
C GLU A 501 -4.31 -18.44 5.01
N ALA A 502 -3.28 -18.85 5.74
CA ALA A 502 -3.10 -20.21 6.22
C ALA A 502 -3.99 -20.57 7.43
N ASN A 503 -4.91 -19.70 7.82
CA ASN A 503 -5.86 -19.89 8.93
C ASN A 503 -5.23 -19.95 10.33
N VAL A 504 -4.07 -19.32 10.54
CA VAL A 504 -3.49 -19.17 11.87
C VAL A 504 -4.28 -18.13 12.67
N PRO A 505 -4.77 -18.45 13.89
CA PRO A 505 -5.49 -17.52 14.76
C PRO A 505 -4.65 -16.29 15.18
N TYR A 506 -5.28 -15.11 15.25
CA TYR A 506 -4.61 -13.85 15.59
C TYR A 506 -4.01 -13.82 16.97
N GLU A 507 -4.63 -14.52 17.90
CA GLU A 507 -4.20 -14.61 19.28
C GLU A 507 -2.81 -15.25 19.41
N GLN A 508 -2.38 -15.98 18.38
CA GLN A 508 -1.08 -16.63 18.30
C GLN A 508 -0.05 -15.79 17.53
N LEU A 509 -0.48 -14.71 16.88
CA LEU A 509 0.39 -13.82 16.12
C LEU A 509 0.88 -12.70 17.04
N HIS A 510 2.10 -12.84 17.54
CA HIS A 510 2.70 -11.87 18.45
C HIS A 510 3.71 -10.98 17.71
N GLU A 511 3.62 -9.68 17.98
CA GLU A 511 4.59 -8.71 17.49
C GLU A 511 5.91 -8.82 18.27
N MET A 512 7.00 -8.39 17.65
CA MET A 512 8.37 -8.49 18.17
C MET A 512 8.51 -7.98 19.62
N GLU A 513 7.98 -6.80 19.94
CA GLU A 513 8.09 -6.23 21.29
C GLU A 513 7.35 -7.07 22.34
N ALA A 514 6.20 -7.63 21.96
CA ALA A 514 5.38 -8.46 22.85
C ALA A 514 6.01 -9.85 23.07
N ILE A 515 6.65 -10.43 22.04
CA ILE A 515 7.18 -11.80 22.13
C ILE A 515 8.63 -11.87 22.64
N ASN A 516 9.43 -10.80 22.48
CA ASN A 516 10.83 -10.79 22.89
C ASN A 516 11.07 -11.20 24.35
N PRO A 517 10.25 -10.77 25.34
CA PRO A 517 10.39 -11.21 26.73
C PRO A 517 10.21 -12.72 26.95
N PHE A 518 9.49 -13.41 26.06
CA PHE A 518 9.15 -14.83 26.19
C PHE A 518 10.19 -15.79 25.58
N PHE A 519 11.15 -15.30 24.78
CA PHE A 519 12.16 -16.17 24.17
C PHE A 519 12.96 -17.04 25.16
N PRO A 520 13.34 -16.59 26.38
CA PRO A 520 14.00 -17.44 27.37
C PRO A 520 13.19 -18.67 27.80
N GLU A 521 11.87 -18.60 27.72
CA GLU A 521 10.96 -19.68 28.12
C GLU A 521 10.66 -20.65 26.96
N ALA A 522 11.02 -20.27 25.73
CA ALA A 522 10.83 -21.10 24.55
C ALA A 522 11.82 -22.28 24.55
N ASP A 523 11.26 -23.49 24.46
CA ASP A 523 12.07 -24.71 24.35
C ASP A 523 12.73 -24.78 22.98
N ILE A 524 11.94 -24.49 21.94
CA ILE A 524 12.40 -24.49 20.55
C ILE A 524 11.92 -23.24 19.84
N VAL A 525 12.84 -22.55 19.15
CA VAL A 525 12.50 -21.54 18.15
C VAL A 525 12.72 -22.11 16.76
N LEU A 526 11.65 -22.17 15.96
CA LEU A 526 11.71 -22.59 14.56
C LEU A 526 11.73 -21.36 13.65
N VAL A 527 12.90 -21.03 13.11
CA VAL A 527 13.10 -19.91 12.18
C VAL A 527 12.89 -20.38 10.75
N VAL A 528 11.79 -19.97 10.11
CA VAL A 528 11.40 -20.43 8.78
C VAL A 528 11.72 -19.38 7.73
N GLY A 529 12.91 -19.47 7.13
CA GLY A 529 13.31 -18.59 6.04
C GLY A 529 13.47 -17.12 6.43
N ALA A 530 13.74 -16.83 7.71
CA ALA A 530 14.16 -15.53 8.20
C ALA A 530 15.70 -15.48 8.31
N ASN A 531 16.28 -14.30 8.11
CA ASN A 531 17.73 -14.11 8.21
C ASN A 531 18.06 -12.82 8.97
N ASP A 532 17.91 -11.67 8.32
CA ASP A 532 18.36 -10.39 8.88
C ASP A 532 17.63 -10.03 10.19
N VAL A 533 16.33 -10.35 10.27
CA VAL A 533 15.46 -10.08 11.44
C VAL A 533 15.76 -10.93 12.69
N THR A 534 16.65 -11.91 12.57
CA THR A 534 17.12 -12.76 13.67
C THR A 534 18.64 -12.68 13.85
N ASN A 535 19.33 -11.71 13.23
CA ASN A 535 20.79 -11.64 13.23
C ASN A 535 21.34 -10.86 14.44
N PRO A 536 22.06 -11.51 15.40
CA PRO A 536 22.62 -10.86 16.59
C PRO A 536 23.62 -9.75 16.28
N ALA A 537 24.22 -9.74 15.07
CA ALA A 537 25.11 -8.68 14.62
C ALA A 537 24.49 -7.28 14.75
N ALA A 538 23.15 -7.18 14.68
CA ALA A 538 22.43 -5.93 14.87
C ALA A 538 22.63 -5.29 16.26
N LYS A 539 22.96 -6.08 17.30
CA LYS A 539 23.13 -5.58 18.67
C LYS A 539 24.59 -5.29 19.03
N HIS A 540 25.49 -6.13 18.57
CA HIS A 540 26.87 -6.15 19.09
C HIS A 540 27.89 -5.62 18.09
N ASN A 541 27.63 -5.75 16.78
CA ASN A 541 28.60 -5.42 15.75
C ASN A 541 28.33 -4.05 15.12
N LYS A 542 29.08 -3.03 15.55
CA LYS A 542 28.98 -1.65 15.03
C LYS A 542 29.34 -1.49 13.54
N SER A 543 30.13 -2.41 12.97
CA SER A 543 30.46 -2.37 11.53
C SER A 543 29.39 -3.04 10.67
N SER A 544 28.43 -3.74 11.28
CA SER A 544 27.33 -4.37 10.54
C SER A 544 26.36 -3.31 10.01
N PRO A 545 25.89 -3.42 8.76
CA PRO A 545 24.82 -2.57 8.22
C PRO A 545 23.47 -2.77 8.95
N LEU A 546 23.36 -3.78 9.80
CA LEU A 546 22.20 -4.05 10.64
C LEU A 546 22.31 -3.42 12.03
N PHE A 547 23.44 -2.77 12.39
CA PHE A 547 23.65 -2.27 13.74
C PHE A 547 22.53 -1.32 14.20
N GLY A 548 22.00 -1.57 15.39
CA GLY A 548 20.87 -0.85 15.99
C GLY A 548 19.49 -1.25 15.47
N MET A 549 19.38 -2.16 14.49
CA MET A 549 18.08 -2.70 14.06
C MET A 549 17.48 -3.52 15.21
N PRO A 550 16.23 -3.25 15.62
CA PRO A 550 15.50 -4.18 16.48
C PRO A 550 15.43 -5.56 15.81
N ILE A 551 15.61 -6.63 16.58
CA ILE A 551 15.55 -8.00 16.07
C ILE A 551 14.70 -8.86 16.99
N LEU A 552 14.24 -9.99 16.47
CA LEU A 552 13.72 -11.07 17.30
C LEU A 552 14.90 -11.74 18.01
N GLU A 553 14.88 -11.72 19.34
CA GLU A 553 15.98 -12.19 20.19
C GLU A 553 15.99 -13.72 20.35
N VAL A 554 15.93 -14.41 19.21
CA VAL A 554 15.81 -15.88 19.15
C VAL A 554 16.99 -16.59 19.82
N GLU A 555 18.15 -15.93 19.89
CA GLU A 555 19.36 -16.44 20.57
C GLU A 555 19.14 -16.70 22.07
N ARG A 556 18.10 -16.10 22.68
CA ARG A 556 17.76 -16.31 24.10
C ARG A 556 17.03 -17.61 24.37
N ALA A 557 16.53 -18.30 23.35
CA ALA A 557 15.84 -19.58 23.50
C ALA A 557 16.77 -20.73 23.89
N LYS A 558 16.18 -21.85 24.34
CA LYS A 558 16.93 -23.05 24.73
C LYS A 558 17.52 -23.78 23.52
N SER A 559 16.74 -23.94 22.45
CA SER A 559 17.19 -24.51 21.17
C SER A 559 16.62 -23.75 19.98
N ILE A 560 17.38 -23.67 18.90
CA ILE A 560 17.04 -22.86 17.72
C ILE A 560 17.24 -23.73 16.48
N ILE A 561 16.22 -23.81 15.64
CA ILE A 561 16.28 -24.52 14.36
C ILE A 561 16.02 -23.52 13.25
N VAL A 562 16.98 -23.36 12.35
CA VAL A 562 16.88 -22.44 11.21
C VAL A 562 16.70 -23.22 9.92
N MET A 563 15.59 -22.96 9.23
CA MET A 563 15.26 -23.56 7.95
C MET A 563 15.68 -22.65 6.79
N LYS A 564 16.59 -23.15 5.94
CA LYS A 564 17.09 -22.40 4.78
C LYS A 564 17.67 -23.30 3.70
N ARG A 565 17.66 -22.84 2.45
CA ARG A 565 18.22 -23.61 1.32
C ARG A 565 19.76 -23.68 1.30
N SER A 566 20.43 -22.63 1.78
CA SER A 566 21.90 -22.52 1.79
C SER A 566 22.35 -21.42 2.75
N MET A 567 23.65 -21.30 3.00
CA MET A 567 24.26 -20.24 3.82
C MET A 567 24.28 -18.84 3.16
N ARG A 568 23.68 -18.67 1.97
CA ARG A 568 23.67 -17.37 1.28
C ARG A 568 23.06 -16.27 2.15
N PRO A 569 23.63 -15.05 2.18
CA PRO A 569 23.15 -13.97 3.03
C PRO A 569 21.73 -13.52 2.67
N GLY A 570 21.12 -12.76 3.59
CA GLY A 570 19.77 -12.21 3.46
C GLY A 570 19.72 -10.96 2.57
N PHE A 571 18.76 -10.08 2.84
CA PHE A 571 18.59 -8.85 2.09
C PHE A 571 19.73 -7.86 2.33
N ALA A 572 20.22 -7.79 3.57
CA ALA A 572 21.33 -6.94 3.96
C ALA A 572 22.68 -7.38 3.35
N GLY A 573 22.75 -8.57 2.76
CA GLY A 573 23.98 -9.07 2.14
C GLY A 573 25.07 -9.46 3.14
N VAL A 574 24.74 -9.49 4.43
CA VAL A 574 25.63 -9.95 5.50
C VAL A 574 25.31 -11.36 5.94
N ASP A 575 26.35 -12.06 6.36
CA ASP A 575 26.25 -13.35 7.01
C ASP A 575 25.61 -13.22 8.41
N ASN A 576 25.10 -14.32 8.96
CA ASN A 576 24.32 -14.31 10.20
C ASN A 576 25.05 -15.01 11.33
N ASP A 577 25.37 -14.25 12.37
CA ASP A 577 26.13 -14.76 13.52
C ASP A 577 25.33 -15.79 14.34
N LEU A 578 23.99 -15.79 14.22
CA LEU A 578 23.13 -16.80 14.85
C LEU A 578 23.48 -18.23 14.42
N TYR A 579 23.90 -18.41 13.16
CA TYR A 579 24.14 -19.75 12.58
C TYR A 579 25.34 -20.46 13.20
N TYR A 580 26.17 -19.72 13.93
CA TYR A 580 27.36 -20.21 14.63
C TYR A 580 27.13 -20.36 16.13
N ASN A 581 25.94 -20.01 16.62
CA ASN A 581 25.57 -20.17 18.02
C ASN A 581 25.46 -21.67 18.36
N GLU A 582 25.95 -22.08 19.53
CA GLU A 582 25.93 -23.47 19.97
C GLU A 582 24.50 -24.04 20.06
N LYS A 583 23.51 -23.20 20.34
CA LYS A 583 22.10 -23.62 20.44
C LYS A 583 21.40 -23.67 19.07
N CYS A 584 22.08 -23.28 17.99
CA CYS A 584 21.51 -23.19 16.66
C CYS A 584 21.85 -24.42 15.80
N MET A 585 20.83 -24.97 15.16
CA MET A 585 20.93 -26.08 14.22
C MET A 585 20.28 -25.70 12.90
N MET A 586 20.97 -25.98 11.79
CA MET A 586 20.54 -25.65 10.44
C MET A 586 19.80 -26.85 9.82
N LEU A 587 18.52 -26.64 9.49
CA LEU A 587 17.73 -27.59 8.73
C LEU A 587 17.73 -27.16 7.26
N PHE A 588 18.64 -27.75 6.47
CA PHE A 588 18.80 -27.38 5.07
C PHE A 588 17.70 -27.95 4.18
N GLY A 589 17.19 -27.13 3.26
CA GLY A 589 16.20 -27.55 2.27
C GLY A 589 15.25 -26.44 1.84
N ASP A 590 14.35 -26.78 0.92
CA ASP A 590 13.19 -25.94 0.64
C ASP A 590 12.23 -25.95 1.83
N ALA A 591 11.75 -24.78 2.26
CA ALA A 591 10.96 -24.67 3.49
C ALA A 591 9.68 -25.50 3.44
N LYS A 592 8.99 -25.55 2.30
CA LYS A 592 7.74 -26.31 2.18
C LYS A 592 8.02 -27.81 2.22
N ALA A 593 9.02 -28.27 1.45
CA ALA A 593 9.40 -29.68 1.42
C ALA A 593 9.86 -30.18 2.79
N SER A 594 10.76 -29.44 3.46
CA SER A 594 11.31 -29.83 4.77
C SER A 594 10.24 -29.85 5.86
N ILE A 595 9.31 -28.88 5.88
CA ILE A 595 8.19 -28.89 6.85
C ILE A 595 7.22 -30.03 6.56
N THR A 596 6.90 -30.29 5.29
CA THR A 596 6.01 -31.41 4.93
C THR A 596 6.60 -32.75 5.35
N LYS A 597 7.92 -32.91 5.18
CA LYS A 597 8.63 -34.10 5.66
C LYS A 597 8.60 -34.18 7.19
N LEU A 598 8.90 -33.09 7.89
CA LEU A 598 8.80 -33.01 9.35
C LEU A 598 7.40 -33.40 9.86
N ILE A 599 6.34 -32.91 9.21
CA ILE A 599 4.95 -33.29 9.53
C ILE A 599 4.74 -34.79 9.36
N SER A 600 5.26 -35.38 8.27
CA SER A 600 5.17 -36.82 8.03
C SER A 600 5.85 -37.62 9.13
N GLU A 601 7.08 -37.25 9.49
CA GLU A 601 7.86 -37.91 10.56
C GLU A 601 7.16 -37.77 11.92
N MET A 602 6.63 -36.59 12.23
CA MET A 602 5.86 -36.39 13.45
C MET A 602 4.61 -37.27 13.48
N LYS A 603 3.90 -37.41 12.35
CA LYS A 603 2.72 -38.29 12.26
C LYS A 603 3.07 -39.78 12.37
N SER A 604 4.26 -40.20 11.95
CA SER A 604 4.72 -41.60 12.12
C SER A 604 5.25 -41.93 13.51
N LEU A 605 5.51 -40.92 14.35
CA LEU A 605 5.76 -41.09 15.78
C LEU A 605 4.45 -41.27 16.59
N LEU A 606 3.29 -41.36 15.91
CA LEU A 606 2.02 -41.86 16.45
C LEU A 606 1.95 -43.38 16.26
#